data_AF-A0A6F8Y448-F1
#
_entry.id   AF-A0A6F8Y448-F1
#
_cell.length_a   1.000
_cell.length_b   1.000
_cell.length_c   1.000
_cell.angle_alpha   90.00
_cell.angle_beta   90.00
_cell.angle_gamma   90.00
#
_symmetry.space_group_name_H-M   'P 1'
#
loop_
_entity.id
_entity.type
_entity.pdbx_description
1 polymer ?
#
loop_
_entity_poly.entity_id
_entity_poly.type
_entity_poly.pdbx_seq_one_letter_code
_entity_poly.pdbx_strand_id
1 'polypeptide(L)'
;MPAGAPFRWRDILDGAGTWKCGAAADDTDTWNRIDAARTAAGLWLRGADAAPEYLWTPARELVGQALTFLRTLPVKAQVARVAAMRDAALDCRPDLYDILTSP
;
A
#
# COMPACT_ATOMS: atom_id res chain seq x y z
N MET A 1 17.92 -21.39 -22.98
CA MET A 1 17.78 -20.28 -22.01
C MET A 1 16.38 -19.71 -22.21
N PRO A 2 15.42 -19.81 -21.26
CA PRO A 2 14.17 -19.10 -21.45
C PRO A 2 14.32 -17.64 -21.03
N ALA A 3 13.76 -16.78 -21.86
CA ALA A 3 13.79 -15.34 -21.80
C ALA A 3 13.20 -14.79 -20.49
N GLY A 4 13.80 -13.71 -20.00
CA GLY A 4 13.49 -13.06 -18.74
C GLY A 4 12.02 -12.72 -18.59
N ALA A 5 11.39 -13.28 -17.55
CA ALA A 5 10.13 -12.78 -17.05
C ALA A 5 10.33 -11.33 -16.61
N PRO A 6 9.54 -10.36 -17.10
CA PRO A 6 9.61 -9.00 -16.60
C PRO A 6 9.23 -9.05 -15.12
N PHE A 7 10.13 -8.59 -14.24
CA PHE A 7 9.87 -8.41 -12.82
C PHE A 7 8.53 -7.68 -12.64
N ARG A 8 7.48 -8.42 -12.25
CA ARG A 8 6.17 -7.86 -11.91
C ARG A 8 6.30 -7.17 -10.56
N TRP A 9 6.67 -5.90 -10.60
CA TRP A 9 6.83 -5.01 -9.44
C TRP A 9 5.58 -4.92 -8.53
N ARG A 10 4.39 -5.32 -9.02
CA ARG A 10 3.20 -5.52 -8.17
C ARG A 10 3.46 -6.54 -7.05
N ASP A 11 4.25 -7.58 -7.32
CA ASP A 11 4.46 -8.71 -6.42
C ASP A 11 5.37 -8.40 -5.22
N ILE A 12 6.22 -7.37 -5.33
CA ILE A 12 7.14 -6.95 -4.24
C ILE A 12 6.34 -6.36 -3.05
N LEU A 13 5.17 -5.78 -3.33
CA LEU A 13 4.35 -5.07 -2.34
C LEU A 13 2.98 -5.72 -2.14
N ASP A 14 2.58 -6.61 -3.05
CA ASP A 14 1.49 -7.57 -2.84
C ASP A 14 1.80 -8.62 -1.76
N GLY A 15 2.96 -8.50 -1.09
CA GLY A 15 3.37 -9.30 0.06
C GLY A 15 4.83 -9.75 0.02
N ALA A 16 5.65 -9.40 -0.97
CA ALA A 16 6.95 -10.07 -1.14
C ALA A 16 6.81 -11.62 -1.07
N GLY A 17 5.67 -12.15 -1.53
CA GLY A 17 5.29 -13.58 -1.40
C GLY A 17 4.43 -13.96 -0.18
N THR A 18 4.06 -13.06 0.74
CA THR A 18 3.10 -13.39 1.81
C THR A 18 1.65 -13.36 1.33
N TRP A 19 0.86 -14.31 1.83
CA TRP A 19 -0.56 -14.43 1.57
C TRP A 19 -1.29 -13.11 1.89
N LYS A 20 -2.05 -12.57 0.92
CA LYS A 20 -2.91 -11.41 1.14
C LYS A 20 -3.99 -11.81 2.14
N CYS A 21 -3.82 -11.44 3.40
CA CYS A 21 -4.85 -11.65 4.43
C CYS A 21 -6.20 -10.95 4.17
N GLY A 22 -6.36 -10.24 3.05
CA GLY A 22 -7.63 -9.66 2.61
C GLY A 22 -8.53 -10.59 1.80
N ALA A 23 -8.10 -11.83 1.51
CA ALA A 23 -8.95 -12.79 0.79
C ALA A 23 -10.15 -13.32 1.61
N ALA A 24 -10.25 -12.94 2.90
CA ALA A 24 -11.32 -13.37 3.81
C ALA A 24 -12.38 -12.30 4.09
N ALA A 25 -12.25 -11.08 3.51
CA ALA A 25 -13.27 -10.04 3.65
C ALA A 25 -14.16 -10.01 2.40
N ASP A 26 -15.47 -10.27 2.57
CA ASP A 26 -16.48 -10.21 1.49
C ASP A 26 -16.87 -8.78 1.09
N ASP A 27 -16.21 -7.76 1.64
CA ASP A 27 -16.54 -6.35 1.41
C ASP A 27 -15.51 -5.62 0.54
N THR A 28 -16.00 -4.98 -0.51
CA THR A 28 -15.20 -4.27 -1.52
C THR A 28 -14.52 -3.01 -0.98
N ASP A 29 -15.10 -2.35 0.02
CA ASP A 29 -14.59 -1.07 0.53
C ASP A 29 -13.32 -1.26 1.37
N THR A 30 -13.36 -2.23 2.30
CA THR A 30 -12.19 -2.67 3.07
C THR A 30 -11.09 -3.17 2.14
N TRP A 31 -11.45 -3.91 1.08
CA TRP A 31 -10.47 -4.37 0.10
C TRP A 31 -9.77 -3.20 -0.62
N ASN A 32 -10.54 -2.18 -1.04
CA ASN A 32 -10.00 -0.98 -1.67
C ASN A 32 -9.09 -0.19 -0.73
N ARG A 33 -9.43 -0.06 0.55
CA ARG A 33 -8.61 0.63 1.55
C ARG A 33 -7.28 -0.10 1.81
N ILE A 34 -7.34 -1.43 1.92
CA ILE A 34 -6.15 -2.28 2.09
C ILE A 34 -5.22 -2.16 0.87
N ASP A 35 -5.77 -2.25 -0.34
CA ASP A 35 -4.99 -2.14 -1.58
C ASP A 35 -4.39 -0.73 -1.76
N ALA A 36 -5.16 0.30 -1.42
CA ALA A 36 -4.70 1.69 -1.44
C ALA A 36 -3.53 1.92 -0.47
N ALA A 37 -3.62 1.43 0.76
CA ALA A 37 -2.55 1.57 1.75
C ALA A 37 -1.24 0.91 1.27
N ARG A 38 -1.34 -0.31 0.74
CA ARG A 38 -0.19 -1.06 0.19
C ARG A 38 0.42 -0.34 -1.01
N THR A 39 -0.43 0.13 -1.93
CA THR A 39 0.00 0.86 -3.11
C THR A 39 0.70 2.17 -2.73
N ALA A 40 0.16 2.93 -1.77
CA ALA A 40 0.74 4.17 -1.29
C ALA A 40 2.11 3.96 -0.62
N ALA A 41 2.23 3.00 0.29
CA ALA A 41 3.53 2.65 0.91
C ALA A 41 4.55 2.18 -0.14
N GLY A 42 4.07 1.45 -1.15
CA GLY A 42 4.87 1.00 -2.27
C GLY A 42 5.37 2.12 -3.18
N LEU A 43 4.55 3.13 -3.43
CA LEU A 43 4.93 4.33 -4.16
C LEU A 43 5.92 5.18 -3.35
N TRP A 44 5.70 5.32 -2.04
CA TRP A 44 6.62 5.99 -1.13
C TRP A 44 8.02 5.34 -1.11
N LEU A 45 8.10 4.01 -1.01
CA LEU A 45 9.37 3.26 -1.07
C LEU A 45 10.14 3.49 -2.38
N ARG A 46 9.41 3.80 -3.48
CA ARG A 46 9.99 4.09 -4.80
C ARG A 46 10.29 5.58 -5.01
N GLY A 47 10.02 6.42 -4.02
CA GLY A 47 10.16 7.88 -4.14
C GLY A 47 9.13 8.51 -5.10
N ALA A 48 8.03 7.82 -5.41
CA ALA A 48 6.99 8.37 -6.26
C ALA A 48 6.14 9.40 -5.50
N ASP A 49 5.86 10.53 -6.15
CA ASP A 49 5.17 11.69 -5.56
C ASP A 49 3.66 11.67 -5.73
N ALA A 50 3.13 10.83 -6.61
CA ALA A 50 1.72 10.76 -6.91
C ALA A 50 1.25 9.35 -7.27
N ALA A 51 -0.05 9.12 -7.11
CA ALA A 51 -0.73 7.94 -7.63
C ALA A 51 -0.74 7.97 -9.18
N PRO A 52 -0.34 6.88 -9.85
CA PRO A 52 -0.36 6.82 -11.31
C PRO A 52 -1.76 7.00 -11.90
N GLU A 53 -1.83 7.62 -13.08
CA GLU A 53 -3.12 7.93 -13.73
C GLU A 53 -3.90 6.71 -14.20
N TYR A 54 -3.21 5.59 -14.43
CA TYR A 54 -3.82 4.33 -14.86
C TYR A 54 -4.57 3.60 -13.73
N LEU A 55 -4.45 4.04 -12.48
CA LEU A 55 -5.24 3.49 -11.38
C LEU A 55 -6.70 3.89 -11.55
N TRP A 56 -7.61 2.95 -11.28
CA TRP A 56 -9.04 3.22 -11.24
C TRP A 56 -9.35 4.36 -10.24
N THR A 57 -10.19 5.32 -10.63
CA THR A 57 -10.31 6.63 -9.96
C THR A 57 -10.48 6.56 -8.44
N PRO A 58 -11.39 5.75 -7.87
CA PRO A 58 -11.55 5.65 -6.42
C PRO A 58 -10.29 5.15 -5.70
N ALA A 59 -9.57 4.20 -6.30
CA ALA A 59 -8.29 3.73 -5.76
C ALA A 59 -7.19 4.80 -5.90
N ARG A 60 -7.18 5.56 -7.01
CA ARG A 60 -6.23 6.66 -7.24
C ARG A 60 -6.37 7.74 -6.17
N GLU A 61 -7.60 8.10 -5.80
CA GLU A 61 -7.88 9.10 -4.76
C GLU A 61 -7.37 8.65 -3.39
N LEU A 62 -7.71 7.43 -2.97
CA LEU A 62 -7.25 6.86 -1.68
C LEU A 62 -5.71 6.76 -1.62
N VAL A 63 -5.09 6.27 -2.70
CA VAL A 63 -3.62 6.19 -2.78
C VAL A 63 -3.00 7.59 -2.69
N GLY A 64 -3.56 8.57 -3.41
CA GLY A 64 -3.10 9.94 -3.40
C GLY A 64 -3.21 10.58 -2.01
N GLN A 65 -4.33 10.38 -1.31
CA GLN A 65 -4.54 10.87 0.04
C GLN A 65 -3.52 10.27 1.02
N ALA A 66 -3.35 8.95 1.00
CA ALA A 66 -2.40 8.27 1.89
C ALA A 66 -0.95 8.70 1.65
N LEU A 67 -0.56 8.83 0.37
CA LEU A 67 0.77 9.29 0.00
C LEU A 67 1.01 10.75 0.43
N THR A 68 0.02 11.61 0.22
CA THR A 68 0.07 13.02 0.63
C THR A 68 0.21 13.13 2.14
N PHE A 69 -0.64 12.44 2.90
CA PHE A 69 -0.58 12.43 4.35
C PHE A 69 0.79 11.95 4.86
N LEU A 70 1.27 10.80 4.37
CA LEU A 70 2.56 10.25 4.78
C LEU A 70 3.68 11.28 4.60
N ARG A 71 3.68 12.02 3.49
CA ARG A 71 4.69 13.03 3.18
C ARG A 71 4.60 14.30 4.02
N THR A 72 3.48 14.56 4.69
CA THR A 72 3.39 15.67 5.66
C THR A 72 4.20 15.39 6.93
N LEU A 73 4.50 14.13 7.22
CA LEU A 73 5.20 13.73 8.43
C LEU A 73 6.73 13.90 8.27
N PRO A 74 7.48 14.08 9.38
CA PRO A 74 8.95 13.97 9.35
C PRO A 74 9.40 12.59 8.88
N VAL A 75 10.50 12.49 8.13
CA VAL A 75 11.00 11.23 7.52
C VAL A 75 11.01 10.04 8.49
N LYS A 76 11.47 10.24 9.74
CA LYS A 76 11.49 9.18 10.76
C LYS A 76 10.08 8.65 11.08
N ALA A 77 9.09 9.52 11.14
CA ALA A 77 7.69 9.15 11.35
C ALA A 77 7.10 8.47 10.12
N GLN A 78 7.50 8.85 8.91
CA GLN A 78 7.11 8.15 7.67
C GLN A 78 7.55 6.69 7.71
N VAL A 79 8.82 6.45 8.02
CA VAL A 79 9.40 5.10 8.13
C VAL A 79 8.68 4.29 9.20
N ALA A 80 8.46 4.87 10.39
CA ALA A 80 7.76 4.20 11.48
C ALA A 80 6.33 3.80 11.08
N ARG A 81 5.64 4.65 10.31
CA ARG A 81 4.28 4.38 9.86
C ARG A 81 4.20 3.25 8.85
N VAL A 82 5.11 3.26 7.88
CA VAL A 82 5.20 2.19 6.87
C VAL A 82 5.58 0.86 7.53
N ALA A 83 6.47 0.89 8.54
CA ALA A 83 6.79 -0.29 9.33
C ALA A 83 5.57 -0.81 10.12
N ALA A 84 4.84 0.06 10.82
CA ALA A 84 3.63 -0.33 11.56
C ALA A 84 2.54 -0.90 10.64
N MET A 85 2.36 -0.32 9.44
CA MET A 85 1.43 -0.86 8.44
C MET A 85 1.88 -2.24 7.95
N ARG A 86 3.18 -2.45 7.74
CA ARG A 86 3.74 -3.76 7.38
C ARG A 86 3.47 -4.80 8.46
N ASP A 87 3.71 -4.46 9.73
CA ASP A 87 3.46 -5.38 10.85
C ASP A 87 1.97 -5.74 10.93
N ALA A 88 1.08 -4.75 10.82
CA ALA A 88 -0.36 -4.99 10.78
C ALA A 88 -0.81 -5.84 9.58
N ALA A 89 -0.15 -5.70 8.43
CA ALA A 89 -0.42 -6.52 7.26
C ALA A 89 0.01 -7.98 7.45
N LEU A 90 1.10 -8.22 8.19
CA LEU A 90 1.54 -9.57 8.59
C LEU A 90 0.59 -10.20 9.61
N ASP A 91 -0.01 -9.38 10.48
CA ASP A 91 -1.04 -9.77 11.44
C ASP A 91 -2.45 -9.88 10.84
N CYS A 92 -2.58 -9.81 9.51
CA CYS A 92 -3.84 -9.90 8.79
C CYS A 92 -4.90 -8.85 9.17
N ARG A 93 -4.48 -7.68 9.67
CA ARG A 93 -5.42 -6.64 10.09
C ARG A 93 -6.02 -5.88 8.89
N PRO A 94 -7.31 -5.51 8.92
CA PRO A 94 -7.96 -4.78 7.83
C PRO A 94 -7.73 -3.26 7.87
N ASP A 95 -7.28 -2.70 8.98
CA ASP A 95 -7.19 -1.25 9.23
C ASP A 95 -5.88 -0.61 8.73
N LEU A 96 -5.27 -1.18 7.68
CA LEU A 96 -3.97 -0.72 7.15
C LEU A 96 -3.99 0.73 6.68
N TYR A 97 -5.10 1.16 6.09
CA TYR A 97 -5.26 2.53 5.61
C TYR A 97 -5.26 3.53 6.77
N ASP A 98 -5.95 3.21 7.87
CA ASP A 98 -6.01 4.05 9.05
C ASP A 98 -4.64 4.11 9.74
N ILE A 99 -3.93 2.98 9.80
CA ILE A 99 -2.54 2.92 10.28
C ILE A 99 -1.61 3.76 9.41
N LEU A 100 -1.91 3.99 8.13
CA LEU A 100 -1.08 4.83 7.28
C LEU A 100 -1.46 6.32 7.36
N THR A 101 -2.73 6.64 7.66
CA THR A 101 -3.32 7.99 7.51
C THR A 101 -3.77 8.69 8.79
N SER A 102 -3.78 8.03 9.95
CA SER A 102 -4.12 8.68 11.23
C SER A 102 -3.12 9.77 11.68
N PRO A 103 -3.54 10.87 12.32
CA PRO A 103 -2.66 11.92 12.82
C PRO A 103 -1.57 11.42 13.78
#